data_AF-A0A845G007-F1
#
_entry.id   AF-A0A845G007-F1
#
_cell.length_a   1.000
_cell.length_b   1.000
_cell.length_c   1.000
_cell.angle_alpha   90.00
_cell.angle_beta   90.00
_cell.angle_gamma   90.00
#
_symmetry.space_group_name_H-M   'P 1'
#
loop_
_entity.id
_entity.type
_entity.pdbx_description
1 polymer ?
#
loop_
_entity_poly.entity_id
_entity_poly.type
_entity_poly.pdbx_seq_one_letter_code
_entity_poly.pdbx_strand_id
1 'polypeptide(L)'
;MVLPKLHFDSDGNLSPGTHEITKELFLETFCFLEEGANIFSGVRHRFQQAFSDMCNWADRNDATSIVVGGSFVTDKPYPNDIDVIVFFKQAKDIPRNIELLEYDGVRCDIQVLSEDQPQICEAFVKVLATSRRDTPRGVVQIKFDSQVKTHHTPHHKNELFDVALASYQGRKITSLRQLKGVVVPIHGILSDAEWVPHMSLILSTSGWAVAPYVYGKRMPTLLSNSSDRARVVEGFRDWLTTIRSNFDGPISILAHSFGTYVIAKYLSEAGDLTSKFDSIILCGSILSKEFDWSLYLEKNIGRVLNTVSEEDQWVKYMPEGGRVLVSDPLYGDAGREGFNCSHPNFSQVRSKLLQHSNIFKDDVIRGLWLPFLDLAKGS
;
A
#
# COMPACT_ATOMS: atom_id res chain seq x y z
N MET A 1 -6.82 39.86 14.74
CA MET A 1 -6.96 38.50 15.29
C MET A 1 -5.56 38.08 15.71
N VAL A 2 -5.32 37.71 16.96
CA VAL A 2 -3.97 37.32 17.42
C VAL A 2 -3.65 35.96 16.78
N LEU A 3 -2.65 35.91 15.91
CA LEU A 3 -2.20 34.66 15.29
C LEU A 3 -1.78 33.68 16.40
N PRO A 4 -2.19 32.39 16.37
CA PRO A 4 -1.67 31.41 17.31
C PRO A 4 -0.15 31.39 17.21
N LYS A 5 0.52 31.72 18.32
CA LYS A 5 1.98 31.78 18.35
C LYS A 5 2.50 30.35 18.43
N LEU A 6 3.10 29.86 17.34
CA LEU A 6 3.81 28.59 17.34
C LEU A 6 4.97 28.67 18.33
N HIS A 7 5.15 27.63 19.14
CA HIS A 7 6.16 27.58 20.18
C HIS A 7 7.25 26.57 19.80
N PHE A 8 8.49 27.04 19.67
CA PHE A 8 9.64 26.20 19.38
C PHE A 8 10.47 25.97 20.65
N ASP A 9 11.04 24.77 20.78
CA ASP A 9 11.99 24.43 21.83
C ASP A 9 13.38 25.05 21.56
N SER A 10 14.31 24.93 22.51
CA SER A 10 15.68 25.46 22.37
C SER A 10 16.47 24.86 21.21
N ASP A 11 16.04 23.71 20.69
CA ASP A 11 16.64 23.01 19.55
C ASP A 11 15.88 23.33 18.24
N GLY A 12 14.96 24.27 18.29
CA GLY A 12 14.22 24.75 17.14
C GLY A 12 13.05 23.88 16.69
N ASN A 13 12.66 22.89 17.47
CA ASN A 13 11.57 21.98 17.11
C ASN A 13 10.24 22.50 17.65
N LEU A 14 9.17 22.33 16.88
CA LEU A 14 7.83 22.68 17.33
C LEU A 14 7.45 21.86 18.57
N SER A 15 6.88 22.53 19.57
CA SER A 15 6.47 21.92 20.83
C SER A 15 5.48 20.77 20.60
N PRO A 16 5.55 19.67 21.37
CA PRO A 16 4.70 18.50 21.17
C PRO A 16 3.21 18.83 21.15
N GLY A 17 2.47 18.22 20.23
CA GLY A 17 1.04 18.44 20.04
C GLY A 17 0.69 18.79 18.60
N THR A 18 -0.62 18.90 18.35
CA THR A 18 -1.16 19.31 17.06
C THR A 18 -1.48 20.80 17.09
N HIS A 19 -0.83 21.57 16.24
CA HIS A 19 -0.99 23.03 16.14
C HIS A 19 -1.88 23.37 14.94
N GLU A 20 -3.11 23.76 15.20
CA GLU A 20 -4.07 24.11 14.15
C GLU A 20 -3.84 25.55 13.65
N ILE A 21 -3.55 25.72 12.36
CA ILE A 21 -3.35 27.02 11.71
C ILE A 21 -4.01 27.07 10.32
N THR A 22 -4.18 28.28 9.76
CA THR A 22 -4.69 28.45 8.39
C THR A 22 -3.60 28.22 7.34
N LYS A 23 -4.00 28.00 6.09
CA LYS A 23 -3.08 27.92 4.94
C LYS A 23 -2.20 29.19 4.84
N GLU A 24 -2.81 30.35 4.98
CA GLU A 24 -2.13 31.65 4.88
C GLU A 24 -1.06 31.78 5.96
N LEU A 25 -1.42 31.46 7.21
CA LEU A 25 -0.49 31.50 8.34
C LEU A 25 0.64 30.47 8.17
N PHE A 26 0.36 29.29 7.61
CA PHE A 26 1.40 28.31 7.30
C PHE A 26 2.41 28.88 6.30
N LEU A 27 1.93 29.45 5.19
CA LEU A 27 2.77 30.01 4.14
C LEU A 27 3.59 31.20 4.67
N GLU A 28 2.98 32.08 5.45
CA GLU A 28 3.65 33.21 6.10
C GLU A 28 4.72 32.77 7.11
N THR A 29 4.46 31.69 7.86
CA THR A 29 5.39 31.22 8.90
C THR A 29 6.54 30.40 8.31
N PHE A 30 6.25 29.49 7.39
CA PHE A 30 7.23 28.48 6.96
C PHE A 30 7.77 28.72 5.55
N CYS A 31 7.08 29.47 4.69
CA CYS A 31 7.45 29.64 3.28
C CYS A 31 7.78 31.10 2.89
N PHE A 32 7.72 32.05 3.82
CA PHE A 32 7.96 33.46 3.54
C PHE A 32 9.44 33.79 3.32
N LEU A 33 9.71 34.76 2.46
CA LEU A 33 11.04 35.32 2.19
C LEU A 33 11.14 36.67 2.91
N GLU A 34 11.86 36.74 4.03
CA GLU A 34 12.12 38.02 4.70
C GLU A 34 12.98 38.94 3.81
N GLU A 35 12.59 40.22 3.68
CA GLU A 35 13.42 41.25 3.07
C GLU A 35 14.72 41.41 3.88
N GLY A 36 15.86 41.16 3.23
CA GLY A 36 17.20 41.24 3.85
C GLY A 36 17.68 39.93 4.48
N ALA A 37 16.91 38.84 4.41
CA ALA A 37 17.37 37.55 4.89
C ALA A 37 18.40 36.91 3.95
N ASN A 38 19.47 36.35 4.55
CA ASN A 38 20.56 35.66 3.86
C ASN A 38 20.02 34.58 2.91
N ILE A 39 20.85 34.14 1.95
CA ILE A 39 20.63 33.09 0.91
C ILE A 39 19.83 31.85 1.39
N PHE A 40 19.78 31.62 2.71
CA PHE A 40 19.09 30.54 3.42
C PHE A 40 17.56 30.69 3.57
N SER A 41 16.98 31.92 3.61
CA SER A 41 15.51 32.10 3.64
C SER A 41 14.84 31.69 2.32
N GLY A 42 15.59 31.72 1.22
CA GLY A 42 15.12 31.24 -0.09
C GLY A 42 14.86 29.73 -0.15
N VAL A 43 15.44 28.94 0.76
CA VAL A 43 15.35 27.47 0.70
C VAL A 43 13.94 26.97 0.97
N ARG A 44 13.18 27.64 1.83
CA ARG A 44 11.77 27.26 2.10
C ARG A 44 10.79 27.92 1.13
N HIS A 45 11.08 29.14 0.68
CA HIS A 45 10.23 29.82 -0.29
C HIS A 45 10.03 29.02 -1.58
N ARG A 46 11.03 28.26 -2.05
CA ARG A 46 10.85 27.40 -3.24
C ARG A 46 9.69 26.38 -3.10
N PHE A 47 9.30 26.04 -1.87
CA PHE A 47 8.18 25.15 -1.58
C PHE A 47 6.83 25.88 -1.51
N GLN A 48 6.80 27.21 -1.54
CA GLN A 48 5.59 28.00 -1.37
C GLN A 48 4.53 27.63 -2.42
N GLN A 49 4.93 27.57 -3.70
CA GLN A 49 4.03 27.21 -4.79
C GLN A 49 3.57 25.76 -4.68
N ALA A 50 4.50 24.82 -4.48
CA ALA A 50 4.21 23.40 -4.31
C ALA A 50 3.20 23.14 -3.17
N PHE A 51 3.40 23.80 -2.03
CA PHE A 51 2.53 23.68 -0.87
C PHE A 51 1.16 24.35 -1.12
N SER A 52 1.14 25.52 -1.77
CA SER A 52 -0.11 26.18 -2.14
C SER A 52 -0.96 25.32 -3.08
N ASP A 53 -0.31 24.73 -4.10
CA ASP A 53 -0.96 23.83 -5.05
C ASP A 53 -1.46 22.55 -4.38
N MET A 54 -0.71 22.02 -3.41
CA MET A 54 -1.15 20.90 -2.58
C MET A 54 -2.40 21.22 -1.77
N CYS A 55 -2.42 22.36 -1.08
CA CYS A 55 -3.61 22.79 -0.34
C CYS A 55 -4.80 22.98 -1.28
N ASN A 56 -4.58 23.58 -2.45
CA ASN A 56 -5.64 23.76 -3.45
C ASN A 56 -6.14 22.42 -4.00
N TRP A 57 -5.25 21.46 -4.24
CA TRP A 57 -5.61 20.12 -4.67
C TRP A 57 -6.42 19.40 -3.59
N ALA A 58 -5.98 19.43 -2.34
CA ALA A 58 -6.67 18.80 -1.23
C ALA A 58 -8.07 19.39 -1.02
N ASP A 59 -8.20 20.72 -1.06
CA ASP A 59 -9.48 21.43 -0.95
C ASP A 59 -10.44 21.07 -2.10
N ARG A 60 -9.96 21.07 -3.36
CA ARG A 60 -10.76 20.65 -4.54
C ARG A 60 -11.24 19.21 -4.48
N ASN A 61 -10.60 18.37 -3.68
CA ASN A 61 -10.91 16.96 -3.55
C ASN A 61 -11.69 16.66 -2.25
N ASP A 62 -12.20 17.67 -1.55
CA ASP A 62 -12.95 17.51 -0.30
C ASP A 62 -12.13 16.86 0.84
N ALA A 63 -10.82 17.12 0.88
CA ALA A 63 -10.00 16.75 2.02
C ALA A 63 -10.50 17.46 3.30
N THR A 64 -10.37 16.79 4.44
CA THR A 64 -10.79 17.33 5.74
C THR A 64 -9.70 18.17 6.38
N SER A 65 -8.44 17.75 6.25
CA SER A 65 -7.28 18.51 6.73
C SER A 65 -5.96 18.03 6.11
N ILE A 66 -4.93 18.85 6.27
CA ILE A 66 -3.52 18.49 6.01
C ILE A 66 -2.77 18.53 7.33
N VAL A 67 -1.96 17.51 7.61
CA VAL A 67 -0.99 17.50 8.71
C VAL A 67 0.42 17.50 8.14
N VAL A 68 1.23 18.44 8.60
CA VAL A 68 2.63 18.60 8.21
C VAL A 68 3.53 18.33 9.40
N GLY A 69 4.53 17.50 9.19
CA GLY A 69 5.52 17.11 10.21
C GLY A 69 6.94 17.21 9.67
N GLY A 70 7.87 16.59 10.39
CA GLY A 70 9.27 16.50 9.96
C GLY A 70 10.05 17.80 10.11
N SER A 71 11.14 17.94 9.35
CA SER A 71 12.04 19.09 9.49
C SER A 71 11.43 20.41 8.99
N PHE A 72 10.39 20.35 8.16
CA PHE A 72 9.76 21.52 7.56
C PHE A 72 9.04 22.42 8.57
N VAL A 73 8.41 21.84 9.60
CA VAL A 73 7.69 22.56 10.66
C VAL A 73 8.57 22.87 11.88
N THR A 74 9.86 23.13 11.65
CA THR A 74 10.83 23.57 12.66
C THR A 74 11.28 25.00 12.36
N ASP A 75 12.03 25.65 13.26
CA ASP A 75 12.69 26.94 12.96
C ASP A 75 14.10 26.75 12.33
N LYS A 76 14.49 25.50 12.06
CA LYS A 76 15.84 25.15 11.60
C LYS A 76 16.10 25.67 10.18
N PRO A 77 17.32 26.16 9.88
CA PRO A 77 17.60 26.85 8.62
C PRO A 77 17.48 25.99 7.35
N TYR A 78 17.60 24.66 7.44
CA TYR A 78 17.58 23.77 6.27
C TYR A 78 16.64 22.56 6.48
N PRO A 79 15.35 22.66 6.10
CA PRO A 79 14.51 21.49 6.01
C PRO A 79 14.89 20.66 4.78
N ASN A 80 15.10 19.36 4.98
CA ASN A 80 15.54 18.43 3.94
C ASN A 80 14.39 17.57 3.38
N ASP A 81 13.22 17.65 4.00
CA ASP A 81 12.03 16.86 3.69
C ASP A 81 10.76 17.63 4.07
N ILE A 82 9.71 17.45 3.26
CA ILE A 82 8.35 17.90 3.61
C ILE A 82 7.48 16.66 3.73
N ASP A 83 7.11 16.34 4.96
CA ASP A 83 6.31 15.17 5.28
C ASP A 83 4.87 15.60 5.49
N VAL A 84 3.99 15.13 4.59
CA VAL A 84 2.60 15.56 4.58
C VAL A 84 1.67 14.36 4.70
N ILE A 85 0.67 14.49 5.56
CA ILE A 85 -0.52 13.64 5.55
C ILE A 85 -1.70 14.50 5.10
N VAL A 86 -2.47 14.03 4.12
CA VAL A 86 -3.77 14.59 3.76
C VAL A 86 -4.86 13.65 4.25
N PHE A 87 -5.83 14.17 4.98
CA PHE A 87 -6.96 13.42 5.52
C PHE A 87 -8.20 13.59 4.66
N PHE A 88 -8.93 12.49 4.49
CA PHE A 88 -10.26 12.46 3.89
C PHE A 88 -11.24 11.82 4.86
N LYS A 89 -12.51 12.22 4.79
CA LYS A 89 -13.54 11.76 5.72
C LYS A 89 -13.73 10.25 5.68
N GLN A 90 -13.84 9.66 4.49
CA GLN A 90 -13.95 8.22 4.27
C GLN A 90 -12.98 7.74 3.19
N ALA A 91 -12.62 6.45 3.23
CA ALA A 91 -11.66 5.87 2.28
C ALA A 91 -12.11 6.00 0.82
N LYS A 92 -13.43 6.02 0.58
CA LYS A 92 -14.03 6.24 -0.75
C LYS A 92 -13.88 7.67 -1.28
N ASP A 93 -13.63 8.63 -0.39
CA ASP A 93 -13.50 10.06 -0.71
C ASP A 93 -12.04 10.38 -1.14
N ILE A 94 -11.10 9.45 -0.94
CA ILE A 94 -9.71 9.59 -1.38
C ILE A 94 -9.65 9.61 -2.92
N PRO A 95 -9.05 10.65 -3.53
CA PRO A 95 -8.92 10.76 -4.98
C PRO A 95 -8.15 9.57 -5.55
N ARG A 96 -8.66 9.05 -6.67
CA ARG A 96 -8.05 7.91 -7.36
C ARG A 96 -6.70 8.26 -7.99
N ASN A 97 -6.49 9.55 -8.30
CA ASN A 97 -5.26 10.09 -8.85
C ASN A 97 -4.67 11.10 -7.85
N ILE A 98 -3.69 10.65 -7.07
CA ILE A 98 -2.81 11.55 -6.34
C ILE A 98 -1.75 11.98 -7.36
N GLU A 99 -2.01 13.08 -8.07
CA GLU A 99 -0.98 13.71 -8.88
C GLU A 99 0.19 14.05 -7.95
N LEU A 100 1.33 13.39 -8.18
CA LEU A 100 2.57 13.72 -7.49
C LEU A 100 2.89 15.18 -7.80
N LEU A 101 2.81 16.04 -6.79
CA LEU A 101 3.23 17.43 -6.90
C LEU A 101 4.76 17.45 -6.96
N GLU A 102 5.29 17.38 -8.17
CA GLU A 102 6.68 17.62 -8.48
C GLU A 102 6.80 19.05 -9.02
N TYR A 103 7.40 19.94 -8.23
CA TYR A 103 7.62 21.33 -8.62
C TYR A 103 9.06 21.73 -8.30
N ASP A 104 9.78 22.25 -9.29
CA ASP A 104 11.18 22.68 -9.16
C ASP A 104 12.13 21.61 -8.58
N GLY A 105 11.92 20.34 -8.97
CA GLY A 105 12.71 19.19 -8.48
C GLY A 105 12.41 18.80 -7.03
N VAL A 106 11.44 19.45 -6.38
CA VAL A 106 10.93 19.08 -5.07
C VAL A 106 9.79 18.08 -5.23
N ARG A 107 9.97 16.87 -4.73
CA ARG A 107 8.90 15.88 -4.55
C ARG A 107 8.38 15.97 -3.13
N CYS A 108 7.11 16.34 -2.98
CA CYS A 108 6.42 16.24 -1.70
C CYS A 108 6.00 14.78 -1.46
N ASP A 109 6.43 14.17 -0.35
CA ASP A 109 5.97 12.83 0.04
C ASP A 109 4.60 12.97 0.73
N ILE A 110 3.54 12.82 -0.06
CA ILE A 110 2.16 12.96 0.39
C ILE A 110 1.64 11.58 0.77
N GLN A 111 1.39 11.38 2.06
CA GLN A 111 0.57 10.28 2.54
C GLN A 111 -0.89 10.72 2.52
N VAL A 112 -1.78 9.89 1.98
CA VAL A 112 -3.22 10.13 2.10
C VAL A 112 -3.82 9.10 3.04
N LEU A 113 -4.67 9.53 3.97
CA LEU A 113 -5.33 8.70 4.97
C LEU A 113 -6.83 9.00 5.04
N SER A 114 -7.59 8.05 5.57
CA SER A 114 -9.00 8.27 5.88
C SER A 114 -9.29 8.24 7.36
N GLU A 115 -10.07 9.21 7.82
CA GLU A 115 -10.51 9.36 9.21
C GLU A 115 -11.42 8.22 9.69
N ASP A 116 -12.07 7.48 8.77
CA ASP A 116 -12.81 6.27 9.10
C ASP A 116 -11.90 5.08 9.51
N GLN A 117 -10.57 5.25 9.44
CA GLN A 117 -9.54 4.32 9.89
C GLN A 117 -8.69 4.91 11.05
N PRO A 118 -9.29 5.13 12.25
CA PRO A 118 -8.67 5.92 13.31
C PRO A 118 -7.33 5.35 13.82
N GLN A 119 -7.17 4.03 13.86
CA GLN A 119 -5.92 3.38 14.28
C GLN A 119 -4.77 3.65 13.31
N ILE A 120 -5.04 3.68 12.01
CA ILE A 120 -4.05 3.98 10.97
C ILE A 120 -3.69 5.46 11.03
N CYS A 121 -4.68 6.34 11.15
CA CYS A 121 -4.45 7.78 11.32
C CYS A 121 -3.56 8.09 12.52
N GLU A 122 -3.86 7.50 13.69
CA GLU A 122 -3.06 7.69 14.89
C GLU A 122 -1.62 7.20 14.69
N ALA A 123 -1.42 6.05 14.03
CA ALA A 123 -0.09 5.50 13.78
C ALA A 123 0.76 6.45 12.92
N PHE A 124 0.21 6.94 11.80
CA PHE A 124 0.93 7.83 10.89
C PHE A 124 1.16 9.23 11.48
N VAL A 125 0.17 9.82 12.15
CA VAL A 125 0.36 11.11 12.85
C VAL A 125 1.45 10.97 13.91
N LYS A 126 1.46 9.85 14.65
CA LYS A 126 2.51 9.57 15.63
C LYS A 126 3.89 9.44 14.99
N VAL A 127 4.00 8.82 13.82
CA VAL A 127 5.27 8.75 13.07
C VAL A 127 5.76 10.15 12.69
N LEU A 128 4.87 11.02 12.20
CA LEU A 128 5.21 12.42 11.90
C LEU A 128 5.58 13.22 13.17
N ALA A 129 4.91 12.93 14.28
CA ALA A 129 5.06 13.61 15.56
C ALA A 129 6.17 12.99 16.45
N THR A 130 7.01 12.10 15.93
CA THR A 130 8.06 11.43 16.72
C THR A 130 9.41 11.48 16.00
N SER A 131 10.46 11.86 16.73
CA SER A 131 11.82 11.86 16.21
C SER A 131 12.39 10.44 16.06
N ARG A 132 13.50 10.28 15.33
CA ARG A 132 14.25 9.01 15.27
C ARG A 132 14.70 8.47 16.64
N ARG A 133 14.74 9.33 17.67
CA ARG A 133 15.11 8.98 19.06
C ARG A 133 13.87 8.84 19.97
N ASP A 134 12.70 8.57 19.40
CA ASP A 134 11.42 8.44 20.11
C ASP A 134 11.02 9.69 20.92
N THR A 135 11.48 10.87 20.48
CA THR A 135 11.16 12.16 21.13
C THR A 135 9.91 12.76 20.49
N PRO A 136 8.84 13.08 21.24
CA PRO A 136 7.67 13.76 20.71
C PRO A 136 8.01 15.11 20.07
N ARG A 137 7.38 15.42 18.96
CA ARG A 137 7.51 16.64 18.17
C ARG A 137 6.13 17.19 17.83
N GLY A 138 6.03 18.50 17.70
CA GLY A 138 4.82 19.14 17.22
C GLY A 138 4.59 18.85 15.74
N VAL A 139 3.31 18.77 15.37
CA VAL A 139 2.86 18.76 13.98
C VAL A 139 1.94 19.94 13.75
N VAL A 140 1.88 20.40 12.51
CA VAL A 140 0.99 21.50 12.12
C VAL A 140 -0.20 20.91 11.36
N GLN A 141 -1.40 21.30 11.74
CA GLN A 141 -2.62 20.89 11.05
C GLN A 141 -3.29 22.09 10.40
N ILE A 142 -3.60 21.96 9.11
CA ILE A 142 -4.35 22.93 8.33
C ILE A 142 -5.73 22.32 8.08
N LYS A 143 -6.77 22.96 8.62
CA LYS A 143 -8.16 22.56 8.37
C LYS A 143 -8.69 23.32 7.15
N PHE A 144 -9.46 22.62 6.33
CA PHE A 144 -10.28 23.24 5.28
C PHE A 144 -11.66 23.60 5.85
N ASP A 145 -12.55 24.18 5.03
CA ASP A 145 -13.92 24.58 5.40
C ASP A 145 -14.87 23.42 5.75
N SER A 146 -14.34 22.23 6.02
CA SER A 146 -15.08 21.07 6.47
C SER A 146 -15.60 21.25 7.90
N GLN A 147 -16.89 20.94 8.12
CA GLN A 147 -17.47 20.91 9.46
C GLN A 147 -17.04 19.67 10.28
N VAL A 148 -16.18 18.82 9.73
CA VAL A 148 -15.67 17.62 10.40
C VAL A 148 -14.52 17.98 11.32
N LYS A 149 -14.65 17.66 12.61
CA LYS A 149 -13.58 17.85 13.60
C LYS A 149 -12.49 16.82 13.39
N THR A 150 -11.38 17.25 12.80
CA THR A 150 -10.18 16.43 12.60
C THR A 150 -9.30 16.45 13.86
N HIS A 151 -9.78 15.90 14.99
CA HIS A 151 -8.95 15.81 16.19
C HIS A 151 -8.12 14.53 16.19
N HIS A 152 -6.83 14.66 15.90
CA HIS A 152 -5.85 13.61 16.16
C HIS A 152 -4.87 14.07 17.24
N THR A 153 -5.01 13.48 18.43
CA THR A 153 -4.05 13.60 19.52
C THR A 153 -3.28 12.29 19.66
N PRO A 154 -1.97 12.25 19.38
CA PRO A 154 -1.18 11.04 19.52
C PRO A 154 -0.93 10.77 21.01
N HIS A 155 -1.81 10.01 21.66
CA HIS A 155 -1.64 9.66 23.08
C HIS A 155 -1.18 8.21 23.31
N HIS A 156 -1.33 7.27 22.36
CA HIS A 156 -0.97 5.86 22.60
C HIS A 156 -0.10 5.24 21.49
N LYS A 157 0.78 4.29 21.85
CA LYS A 157 1.43 3.41 20.84
C LYS A 157 0.40 2.34 20.52
N ASN A 158 -0.09 2.32 19.28
CA ASN A 158 -0.92 1.24 18.78
C ASN A 158 -0.05 0.21 18.06
N GLU A 159 -0.58 -0.99 17.83
CA GLU A 159 0.14 -2.11 17.19
C GLU A 159 0.59 -1.81 15.75
N LEU A 160 0.06 -0.75 15.14
CA LEU A 160 0.37 -0.33 13.77
C LEU A 160 1.51 0.69 13.69
N PHE A 161 2.03 1.19 14.82
CA PHE A 161 3.08 2.21 14.82
C PHE A 161 4.36 1.75 14.13
N ASP A 162 4.84 0.54 14.43
CA ASP A 162 6.07 0.01 13.83
C ASP A 162 5.90 -0.21 12.31
N VAL A 163 4.69 -0.60 11.89
CA VAL A 163 4.31 -0.73 10.47
C VAL A 163 4.30 0.63 9.78
N ALA A 164 3.69 1.65 10.39
CA ALA A 164 3.65 3.01 9.85
C ALA A 164 5.05 3.63 9.77
N LEU A 165 5.88 3.43 10.80
CA LEU A 165 7.26 3.93 10.86
C LEU A 165 8.09 3.33 9.73
N ALA A 166 7.97 2.03 9.52
CA ALA A 166 8.69 1.35 8.47
C ALA A 166 8.20 1.77 7.07
N SER A 167 6.89 1.90 6.85
CA SER A 167 6.31 2.40 5.58
C SER A 167 6.81 3.80 5.24
N TYR A 168 6.81 4.70 6.23
CA TYR A 168 7.33 6.06 6.10
C TYR A 168 8.84 6.09 5.78
N GLN A 169 9.65 5.25 6.43
CA GLN A 169 11.09 5.16 6.12
C GLN A 169 11.34 4.58 4.73
N GLY A 170 10.53 3.60 4.28
CA GLY A 170 10.65 3.01 2.96
C GLY A 170 10.34 3.99 1.83
N ARG A 171 9.33 4.85 1.99
CA ARG A 171 8.97 5.88 1.00
C ARG A 171 10.09 6.88 0.73
N LYS A 172 10.77 7.36 1.77
CA LYS A 172 11.93 8.27 1.62
C LYS A 172 13.08 7.67 0.81
N ILE A 173 13.23 6.35 0.80
CA ILE A 173 14.25 5.66 0.00
C ILE A 173 13.76 5.46 -1.43
N THR A 174 12.46 5.17 -1.62
CA THR A 174 11.85 4.91 -2.93
C THR A 174 11.62 6.17 -3.76
N SER A 175 11.31 7.32 -3.15
CA SER A 175 11.13 8.59 -3.88
C SER A 175 12.39 9.02 -4.65
N LEU A 176 13.56 8.46 -4.33
CA LEU A 176 14.82 8.63 -5.06
C LEU A 176 14.98 7.70 -6.28
N ARG A 177 14.07 6.74 -6.52
CA ARG A 177 14.15 5.73 -7.61
C ARG A 177 12.84 5.62 -8.40
N GLN A 178 12.90 5.46 -9.72
CA GLN A 178 11.74 5.13 -10.56
C GLN A 178 11.15 3.78 -10.13
N LEU A 179 9.82 3.71 -9.98
CA LEU A 179 9.12 2.49 -9.55
C LEU A 179 9.38 1.32 -10.52
N LYS A 180 9.56 0.13 -9.95
CA LYS A 180 9.80 -1.11 -10.71
C LYS A 180 8.53 -1.68 -11.34
N GLY A 181 7.37 -1.43 -10.74
CA GLY A 181 6.08 -2.05 -11.06
C GLY A 181 5.13 -2.01 -9.88
N VAL A 182 3.92 -2.52 -10.05
CA VAL A 182 2.90 -2.72 -9.00
C VAL A 182 2.76 -4.20 -8.69
N VAL A 183 2.75 -4.54 -7.40
CA VAL A 183 2.36 -5.86 -6.90
C VAL A 183 0.95 -5.77 -6.34
N VAL A 184 0.07 -6.69 -6.72
CA VAL A 184 -1.33 -6.78 -6.27
C VAL A 184 -1.51 -8.04 -5.42
N PRO A 185 -1.44 -7.89 -4.08
CA PRO A 185 -1.78 -8.96 -3.14
C PRO A 185 -3.27 -9.28 -3.16
N ILE A 186 -3.60 -10.57 -3.08
CA ILE A 186 -4.96 -11.10 -2.92
C ILE A 186 -4.94 -12.10 -1.76
N HIS A 187 -5.65 -11.79 -0.68
CA HIS A 187 -5.67 -12.60 0.54
C HIS A 187 -6.64 -13.80 0.45
N GLY A 188 -6.59 -14.67 1.46
CA GLY A 188 -7.51 -15.80 1.64
C GLY A 188 -8.78 -15.47 2.45
N ILE A 189 -9.68 -16.45 2.60
CA ILE A 189 -10.82 -16.36 3.53
C ILE A 189 -10.37 -16.26 4.99
N LEU A 190 -11.25 -15.77 5.87
CA LEU A 190 -10.99 -15.55 7.30
C LEU A 190 -9.76 -14.68 7.64
N SER A 191 -9.16 -14.02 6.65
CA SER A 191 -8.01 -13.16 6.82
C SER A 191 -8.44 -11.69 6.75
N ASP A 192 -7.92 -10.90 7.68
CA ASP A 192 -7.95 -9.43 7.62
C ASP A 192 -6.73 -8.87 6.84
N ALA A 193 -6.04 -9.75 6.09
CA ALA A 193 -4.82 -9.43 5.34
C ALA A 193 -3.68 -8.87 6.21
N GLU A 194 -3.57 -9.31 7.47
CA GLU A 194 -2.60 -8.83 8.47
C GLU A 194 -1.12 -8.89 8.01
N TRP A 195 -0.79 -9.77 7.07
CA TRP A 195 0.56 -9.89 6.49
C TRP A 195 0.84 -8.85 5.40
N VAL A 196 -0.19 -8.26 4.79
CA VAL A 196 -0.04 -7.31 3.69
C VAL A 196 0.75 -6.07 4.11
N PRO A 197 0.48 -5.41 5.26
CA PRO A 197 1.26 -4.24 5.65
C PRO A 197 2.76 -4.52 5.79
N HIS A 198 3.12 -5.64 6.41
CA HIS A 198 4.52 -6.05 6.58
C HIS A 198 5.19 -6.40 5.24
N MET A 199 4.50 -7.11 4.35
CA MET A 199 5.02 -7.38 3.01
C MET A 199 5.13 -6.09 2.17
N SER A 200 4.14 -5.19 2.27
CA SER A 200 4.13 -3.90 1.57
C SER A 200 5.37 -3.08 1.90
N LEU A 201 5.82 -3.11 3.15
CA LEU A 201 7.08 -2.50 3.57
C LEU A 201 8.28 -3.04 2.79
N ILE A 202 8.44 -4.37 2.75
CA ILE A 202 9.58 -5.03 2.12
C ILE A 202 9.59 -4.78 0.60
N LEU A 203 8.43 -4.87 -0.04
CA LEU A 203 8.29 -4.61 -1.47
C LEU A 203 8.52 -3.13 -1.80
N SER A 204 7.94 -2.21 -1.03
CA SER A 204 8.08 -0.77 -1.23
C SER A 204 9.51 -0.30 -1.06
N THR A 205 10.21 -0.74 -0.01
CA THR A 205 11.64 -0.46 0.19
C THR A 205 12.53 -1.02 -0.92
N SER A 206 12.03 -2.00 -1.68
CA SER A 206 12.73 -2.62 -2.81
C SER A 206 12.34 -1.98 -4.15
N GLY A 207 11.53 -0.91 -4.15
CA GLY A 207 11.15 -0.12 -5.32
C GLY A 207 9.85 -0.55 -6.02
N TRP A 208 9.05 -1.42 -5.40
CA TRP A 208 7.75 -1.86 -5.94
C TRP A 208 6.60 -1.09 -5.27
N ALA A 209 5.62 -0.64 -6.05
CA ALA A 209 4.35 -0.20 -5.48
C ALA A 209 3.51 -1.42 -5.09
N VAL A 210 2.66 -1.29 -4.06
CA VAL A 210 1.78 -2.37 -3.62
C VAL A 210 0.34 -1.88 -3.55
N ALA A 211 -0.55 -2.55 -4.27
CA ALA A 211 -1.96 -2.19 -4.42
C ALA A 211 -2.85 -3.41 -4.17
N PRO A 212 -3.14 -3.76 -2.90
CA PRO A 212 -3.85 -4.98 -2.55
C PRO A 212 -5.31 -4.94 -2.98
N TYR A 213 -5.81 -6.08 -3.48
CA TYR A 213 -7.24 -6.30 -3.65
C TYR A 213 -7.81 -6.93 -2.37
N VAL A 214 -8.65 -6.17 -1.66
CA VAL A 214 -9.26 -6.57 -0.39
C VAL A 214 -10.76 -6.70 -0.55
N TYR A 215 -11.29 -7.91 -0.31
CA TYR A 215 -12.73 -8.22 -0.44
C TYR A 215 -13.42 -8.43 0.92
N GLY A 216 -12.73 -8.07 2.01
CA GLY A 216 -13.16 -8.17 3.40
C GLY A 216 -13.04 -9.58 3.98
N LYS A 217 -13.23 -9.70 5.29
CA LYS A 217 -13.22 -10.99 5.99
C LYS A 217 -14.43 -11.83 5.58
N ARG A 218 -14.18 -12.99 4.97
CA ARG A 218 -15.23 -13.91 4.51
C ARG A 218 -15.17 -15.23 5.25
N MET A 219 -16.35 -15.76 5.58
CA MET A 219 -16.50 -17.08 6.20
C MET A 219 -16.24 -18.19 5.17
N PRO A 220 -15.92 -19.43 5.60
CA PRO A 220 -15.72 -20.57 4.71
C PRO A 220 -16.91 -20.90 3.81
N THR A 221 -18.11 -20.44 4.15
CA THR A 221 -19.31 -20.52 3.30
C THR A 221 -19.12 -19.87 1.92
N LEU A 222 -18.18 -18.92 1.78
CA LEU A 222 -17.78 -18.36 0.49
C LEU A 222 -17.33 -19.47 -0.48
N LEU A 223 -16.64 -20.50 0.01
CA LEU A 223 -16.14 -21.58 -0.84
C LEU A 223 -17.27 -22.31 -1.55
N SER A 224 -18.43 -22.47 -0.88
CA SER A 224 -19.62 -23.12 -1.43
C SER A 224 -20.57 -22.21 -2.19
N ASN A 225 -20.62 -20.92 -1.91
CA ASN A 225 -21.60 -20.00 -2.51
C ASN A 225 -21.09 -19.40 -3.83
N SER A 226 -21.54 -19.93 -4.97
CA SER A 226 -21.12 -19.50 -6.30
C SER A 226 -21.37 -18.01 -6.57
N SER A 227 -22.50 -17.47 -6.12
CA SER A 227 -22.84 -16.05 -6.28
C SER A 227 -21.89 -15.15 -5.49
N ASP A 228 -21.53 -15.54 -4.26
CA ASP A 228 -20.57 -14.76 -3.47
C ASP A 228 -19.17 -14.83 -4.08
N ARG A 229 -18.75 -16.00 -4.60
CA ARG A 229 -17.47 -16.13 -5.34
C ARG A 229 -17.44 -15.24 -6.58
N ALA A 230 -18.52 -15.25 -7.37
CA ALA A 230 -18.64 -14.42 -8.56
C ALA A 230 -18.49 -12.94 -8.23
N ARG A 231 -19.11 -12.45 -7.13
CA ARG A 231 -18.95 -11.05 -6.69
C ARG A 231 -17.51 -10.69 -6.32
N VAL A 232 -16.74 -11.61 -5.73
CA VAL A 232 -15.32 -11.37 -5.42
C VAL A 232 -14.48 -11.33 -6.70
N VAL A 233 -14.78 -12.18 -7.68
CA VAL A 233 -14.07 -12.17 -8.98
C VAL A 233 -14.41 -10.92 -9.79
N GLU A 234 -15.68 -10.51 -9.80
CA GLU A 234 -16.14 -9.26 -10.43
C GLU A 234 -15.49 -8.03 -9.78
N GLY A 235 -15.47 -7.97 -8.44
CA GLY A 235 -14.78 -6.90 -7.73
C GLY A 235 -13.28 -6.86 -8.01
N PHE A 236 -12.62 -8.00 -8.25
CA PHE A 236 -11.22 -8.04 -8.66
C PHE A 236 -11.04 -7.46 -10.08
N ARG A 237 -11.95 -7.74 -11.00
CA ARG A 237 -11.95 -7.15 -12.35
C ARG A 237 -12.11 -5.62 -12.29
N ASP A 238 -13.02 -5.11 -11.48
CA ASP A 238 -13.23 -3.67 -11.32
C ASP A 238 -11.99 -2.99 -10.70
N TRP A 239 -11.38 -3.65 -9.71
CA TRP A 239 -10.13 -3.21 -9.12
C TRP A 239 -8.99 -3.14 -10.14
N LEU A 240 -8.79 -4.20 -10.92
CA LEU A 240 -7.76 -4.23 -11.96
C LEU A 240 -7.98 -3.16 -13.02
N THR A 241 -9.23 -2.92 -13.42
CA THR A 241 -9.58 -1.86 -14.36
C THR A 241 -9.17 -0.49 -13.82
N THR A 242 -9.38 -0.27 -12.52
CA THR A 242 -8.95 0.96 -11.83
C THR A 242 -7.43 1.08 -11.75
N ILE A 243 -6.70 0.00 -11.44
CA ILE A 243 -5.23 0.04 -11.41
C ILE A 243 -4.67 0.36 -12.79
N ARG A 244 -5.18 -0.31 -13.84
CA ARG A 244 -4.70 -0.11 -15.22
C ARG A 244 -5.05 1.25 -15.80
N SER A 245 -6.11 1.91 -15.34
CA SER A 245 -6.40 3.28 -15.78
C SER A 245 -5.44 4.31 -15.19
N ASN A 246 -4.75 3.97 -14.09
CA ASN A 246 -3.92 4.90 -13.32
C ASN A 246 -2.43 4.52 -13.32
N PHE A 247 -2.07 3.39 -13.94
CA PHE A 247 -0.71 2.88 -13.98
C PHE A 247 -0.44 2.08 -15.26
N ASP A 248 0.50 2.58 -16.07
CA ASP A 248 0.91 1.98 -17.35
C ASP A 248 2.10 1.00 -17.23
N GLY A 249 2.59 0.74 -16.01
CA GLY A 249 3.75 -0.12 -15.78
C GLY A 249 3.42 -1.60 -15.51
N PRO A 250 4.46 -2.42 -15.25
CA PRO A 250 4.35 -3.83 -14.89
C PRO A 250 3.40 -4.12 -13.73
N ILE A 251 2.46 -5.05 -13.90
CA ILE A 251 1.58 -5.53 -12.82
C ILE A 251 1.88 -6.99 -12.52
N SER A 252 2.19 -7.28 -11.25
CA SER A 252 2.37 -8.64 -10.75
C SER A 252 1.32 -8.99 -9.70
N ILE A 253 0.88 -10.24 -9.63
CA ILE A 253 -0.11 -10.73 -8.66
C ILE A 253 0.60 -11.55 -7.58
N LEU A 254 0.18 -11.38 -6.33
CA LEU A 254 0.52 -12.29 -5.25
C LEU A 254 -0.76 -12.84 -4.64
N ALA A 255 -1.06 -14.12 -4.88
CA ALA A 255 -2.30 -14.74 -4.49
C ALA A 255 -2.10 -15.78 -3.39
N HIS A 256 -2.83 -15.63 -2.30
CA HIS A 256 -2.84 -16.58 -1.19
C HIS A 256 -4.17 -17.30 -1.06
N SER A 257 -4.15 -18.63 -0.89
CA SER A 257 -5.33 -19.41 -0.54
C SER A 257 -6.49 -19.13 -1.51
N PHE A 258 -7.65 -18.65 -1.03
CA PHE A 258 -8.78 -18.26 -1.88
C PHE A 258 -8.43 -17.20 -2.95
N GLY A 259 -7.46 -16.33 -2.71
CA GLY A 259 -6.96 -15.42 -3.74
C GLY A 259 -6.43 -16.15 -4.98
N THR A 260 -5.93 -17.39 -4.84
CA THR A 260 -5.50 -18.22 -5.99
C THR A 260 -6.68 -18.65 -6.86
N TYR A 261 -7.84 -18.94 -6.24
CA TYR A 261 -9.08 -19.17 -6.96
C TYR A 261 -9.55 -17.90 -7.68
N VAL A 262 -9.48 -16.72 -7.03
CA VAL A 262 -9.90 -15.46 -7.64
C VAL A 262 -9.15 -15.18 -8.95
N ILE A 263 -7.82 -15.30 -8.94
CA ILE A 263 -7.00 -15.05 -10.13
C ILE A 263 -7.22 -16.11 -11.23
N ALA A 264 -7.30 -17.39 -10.87
CA ALA A 264 -7.56 -18.45 -11.83
C ALA A 264 -8.94 -18.29 -12.50
N LYS A 265 -9.97 -18.04 -11.70
CA LYS A 265 -11.34 -17.82 -12.18
C LYS A 265 -11.44 -16.59 -13.07
N TYR A 266 -10.80 -15.50 -12.68
CA TYR A 266 -10.69 -14.29 -13.52
C TYR A 266 -10.05 -14.60 -14.87
N LEU A 267 -8.90 -15.29 -14.90
CA LEU A 267 -8.20 -15.64 -16.14
C LEU A 267 -9.06 -16.54 -17.04
N SER A 268 -9.74 -17.54 -16.47
CA SER A 268 -10.60 -18.45 -17.22
C SER A 268 -11.84 -17.76 -17.81
N GLU A 269 -12.37 -16.72 -17.16
CA GLU A 269 -13.58 -16.02 -17.62
C GLU A 269 -13.30 -14.80 -18.49
N ALA A 270 -12.21 -14.08 -18.21
CA ALA A 270 -11.86 -12.86 -18.95
C ALA A 270 -11.27 -13.15 -20.32
N GLY A 271 -10.60 -14.31 -20.49
CA GLY A 271 -9.98 -14.71 -21.77
C GLY A 271 -9.05 -13.62 -22.34
N ASP A 272 -9.19 -13.34 -23.63
CA ASP A 272 -8.37 -12.36 -24.37
C ASP A 272 -8.58 -10.90 -23.93
N LEU A 273 -9.60 -10.61 -23.11
CA LEU A 273 -9.82 -9.26 -22.55
C LEU A 273 -8.82 -8.92 -21.45
N THR A 274 -8.00 -9.88 -21.01
CA THR A 274 -7.03 -9.70 -19.94
C THR A 274 -5.73 -9.11 -20.49
N SER A 275 -5.41 -7.86 -20.16
CA SER A 275 -4.06 -7.33 -20.34
C SER A 275 -3.04 -8.16 -19.54
N LYS A 276 -1.78 -8.16 -19.98
CA LYS A 276 -0.74 -9.03 -19.42
C LYS A 276 -0.42 -8.71 -17.95
N PHE A 277 -0.12 -9.74 -17.17
CA PHE A 277 0.57 -9.65 -15.88
C PHE A 277 2.02 -10.10 -16.06
N ASP A 278 2.98 -9.40 -15.48
CA ASP A 278 4.40 -9.76 -15.58
C ASP A 278 4.67 -11.04 -14.80
N SER A 279 4.06 -11.17 -13.63
CA SER A 279 4.28 -12.31 -12.74
C SER A 279 3.06 -12.65 -11.90
N ILE A 280 2.89 -13.93 -11.58
CA ILE A 280 1.95 -14.38 -10.55
C ILE A 280 2.69 -15.27 -9.55
N ILE A 281 2.57 -14.95 -8.26
CA ILE A 281 3.09 -15.76 -7.16
C ILE A 281 1.90 -16.39 -6.44
N LEU A 282 1.92 -17.71 -6.27
CA LEU A 282 0.88 -18.52 -5.65
C LEU A 282 1.40 -19.11 -4.34
N CYS A 283 0.63 -18.92 -3.27
CA CYS A 283 0.97 -19.36 -1.92
C CYS A 283 -0.22 -20.08 -1.30
N GLY A 284 -0.02 -21.30 -0.78
CA GLY A 284 -1.11 -22.09 -0.19
C GLY A 284 -2.26 -22.28 -1.18
N SER A 285 -1.94 -22.55 -2.45
CA SER A 285 -2.94 -22.62 -3.51
C SER A 285 -3.99 -23.70 -3.24
N ILE A 286 -5.25 -23.34 -3.45
CA ILE A 286 -6.39 -24.25 -3.37
C ILE A 286 -6.89 -24.65 -4.76
N LEU A 287 -6.05 -24.49 -5.78
CA LEU A 287 -6.38 -24.84 -7.14
C LEU A 287 -6.19 -26.34 -7.39
N SER A 288 -6.93 -26.88 -8.36
CA SER A 288 -6.68 -28.21 -8.92
C SER A 288 -5.27 -28.28 -9.48
N LYS A 289 -4.59 -29.41 -9.27
CA LYS A 289 -3.28 -29.67 -9.90
C LYS A 289 -3.37 -29.74 -11.42
N GLU A 290 -4.57 -29.96 -11.95
CA GLU A 290 -4.88 -30.00 -13.38
C GLU A 290 -5.15 -28.62 -13.98
N PHE A 291 -5.11 -27.54 -13.19
CA PHE A 291 -5.21 -26.18 -13.73
C PHE A 291 -3.98 -25.88 -14.62
N ASP A 292 -4.22 -25.82 -15.93
CA ASP A 292 -3.15 -25.69 -16.90
C ASP A 292 -2.72 -24.22 -17.11
N TRP A 293 -1.72 -23.81 -16.32
CA TRP A 293 -1.10 -22.50 -16.45
C TRP A 293 -0.49 -22.23 -17.83
N SER A 294 -0.15 -23.27 -18.61
CA SER A 294 0.45 -23.08 -19.94
C SER A 294 -0.49 -22.38 -20.93
N LEU A 295 -1.81 -22.44 -20.70
CA LEU A 295 -2.81 -21.74 -21.50
C LEU A 295 -2.71 -20.21 -21.41
N TYR A 296 -2.20 -19.71 -20.27
CA TYR A 296 -2.15 -18.28 -19.94
C TYR A 296 -0.73 -17.70 -19.99
N LEU A 297 0.29 -18.55 -19.86
CA LEU A 297 1.69 -18.14 -19.97
C LEU A 297 2.00 -17.61 -21.37
N GLU A 298 2.88 -16.62 -21.44
CA GLU A 298 3.28 -15.85 -22.65
C GLU A 298 2.19 -14.93 -23.23
N LYS A 299 0.92 -15.34 -23.18
CA LYS A 299 -0.23 -14.53 -23.64
C LYS A 299 -0.64 -13.49 -22.61
N ASN A 300 -1.06 -13.95 -21.44
CA ASN A 300 -1.63 -13.12 -20.38
C ASN A 300 -0.70 -13.02 -19.17
N ILE A 301 0.29 -13.91 -19.06
CA ILE A 301 1.17 -13.97 -17.90
C ILE A 301 2.62 -14.17 -18.35
N GLY A 302 3.53 -13.31 -17.92
CA GLY A 302 4.96 -13.48 -18.17
C GLY A 302 5.49 -14.74 -17.50
N ARG A 303 5.24 -14.91 -16.20
CA ARG A 303 5.68 -16.07 -15.42
C ARG A 303 4.85 -16.36 -14.18
N VAL A 304 4.92 -17.59 -13.68
CA VAL A 304 4.22 -18.04 -12.48
C VAL A 304 5.17 -18.77 -11.53
N LEU A 305 5.08 -18.47 -10.24
CA LEU A 305 5.76 -19.17 -9.16
C LEU A 305 4.72 -19.77 -8.21
N ASN A 306 4.74 -21.08 -8.02
CA ASN A 306 3.98 -21.74 -6.96
C ASN A 306 4.90 -22.14 -5.79
N THR A 307 4.45 -21.91 -4.56
CA THR A 307 5.09 -22.50 -3.39
C THR A 307 4.28 -23.68 -2.90
N VAL A 308 4.93 -24.84 -2.88
CA VAL A 308 4.36 -26.11 -2.45
C VAL A 308 4.79 -26.38 -1.01
N SER A 309 3.79 -26.39 -0.12
CA SER A 309 3.93 -26.60 1.32
C SER A 309 3.33 -27.96 1.69
N GLU A 310 4.18 -28.98 1.87
CA GLU A 310 3.74 -30.36 2.17
C GLU A 310 2.97 -30.45 3.50
N GLU A 311 3.31 -29.57 4.45
CA GLU A 311 2.70 -29.48 5.79
C GLU A 311 1.55 -28.47 5.86
N ASP A 312 0.94 -28.11 4.72
CA ASP A 312 -0.20 -27.18 4.70
C ASP A 312 -1.44 -27.81 5.36
N GLN A 313 -1.71 -27.34 6.57
CA GLN A 313 -2.78 -27.84 7.43
C GLN A 313 -4.19 -27.57 6.90
N TRP A 314 -4.38 -26.64 5.97
CA TRP A 314 -5.71 -26.24 5.47
C TRP A 314 -5.98 -26.79 4.07
N VAL A 315 -5.00 -26.74 3.19
CA VAL A 315 -5.12 -27.19 1.79
C VAL A 315 -5.42 -28.68 1.70
N LYS A 316 -4.94 -29.50 2.66
CA LYS A 316 -5.26 -30.95 2.73
C LYS A 316 -6.75 -31.29 2.80
N TYR A 317 -7.60 -30.33 3.16
CA TYR A 317 -9.05 -30.51 3.25
C TYR A 317 -9.79 -30.11 1.96
N MET A 318 -9.09 -29.62 0.95
CA MET A 318 -9.60 -29.27 -0.37
C MET A 318 -9.44 -30.48 -1.32
N PRO A 319 -10.49 -31.29 -1.55
CA PRO A 319 -10.41 -32.36 -2.53
C PRO A 319 -10.38 -31.79 -3.96
N GLU A 320 -9.73 -32.52 -4.87
CA GLU A 320 -9.79 -32.27 -6.32
C GLU A 320 -11.25 -32.18 -6.81
N GLY A 321 -11.58 -31.08 -7.50
CA GLY A 321 -12.95 -30.77 -7.96
C GLY A 321 -13.91 -30.30 -6.88
N GLY A 322 -13.45 -30.17 -5.62
CA GLY A 322 -14.21 -29.74 -4.45
C GLY A 322 -15.00 -30.87 -3.75
N ARG A 323 -15.45 -30.62 -2.50
CA ARG A 323 -16.19 -31.63 -1.70
C ARG A 323 -17.53 -31.93 -2.38
N VAL A 324 -18.22 -33.00 -1.96
CA VAL A 324 -19.63 -33.28 -2.33
C VAL A 324 -20.57 -32.05 -2.19
N LEU A 325 -20.19 -31.05 -1.39
CA LEU A 325 -20.94 -29.79 -1.17
C LEU A 325 -20.56 -28.63 -2.12
N VAL A 326 -19.44 -28.72 -2.86
CA VAL A 326 -18.91 -27.64 -3.72
C VAL A 326 -18.31 -28.27 -4.97
N SER A 327 -19.09 -28.38 -6.05
CA SER A 327 -18.57 -28.86 -7.34
C SER A 327 -18.05 -27.67 -8.14
N ASP A 328 -16.74 -27.44 -8.10
CA ASP A 328 -16.06 -26.46 -8.95
C ASP A 328 -14.69 -27.04 -9.35
N PRO A 329 -14.45 -27.29 -10.64
CA PRO A 329 -13.25 -27.99 -11.11
C PRO A 329 -11.96 -27.19 -10.83
N LEU A 330 -12.06 -25.90 -10.50
CA LEU A 330 -10.89 -25.12 -10.12
C LEU A 330 -10.35 -25.50 -8.74
N TYR A 331 -11.12 -26.14 -7.85
CA TYR A 331 -10.62 -26.49 -6.52
C TYR A 331 -9.73 -27.74 -6.52
N GLY A 332 -8.70 -27.71 -5.68
CA GLY A 332 -7.86 -28.86 -5.37
C GLY A 332 -6.74 -28.52 -4.39
N ASP A 333 -5.66 -29.31 -4.41
CA ASP A 333 -4.59 -29.26 -3.42
C ASP A 333 -3.21 -28.94 -4.01
N ALA A 334 -3.16 -28.17 -5.11
CA ALA A 334 -1.91 -27.79 -5.77
C ALA A 334 -0.92 -27.01 -4.87
N GLY A 335 -1.39 -26.38 -3.79
CA GLY A 335 -0.53 -25.78 -2.76
C GLY A 335 0.23 -26.80 -1.91
N ARG A 336 -0.19 -28.07 -1.90
CA ARG A 336 0.43 -29.18 -1.14
C ARG A 336 1.13 -30.18 -2.05
N GLU A 337 0.51 -30.54 -3.17
CA GLU A 337 1.04 -31.54 -4.10
C GLU A 337 1.83 -30.92 -5.25
N GLY A 338 1.54 -29.65 -5.60
CA GLY A 338 2.02 -28.98 -6.80
C GLY A 338 1.08 -29.13 -8.00
N PHE A 339 1.30 -28.32 -9.03
CA PHE A 339 0.61 -28.42 -10.31
C PHE A 339 1.29 -29.41 -11.25
N ASN A 340 0.52 -30.02 -12.15
CA ASN A 340 1.02 -30.88 -13.24
C ASN A 340 1.55 -30.08 -14.45
N CYS A 341 1.56 -28.75 -14.37
CA CYS A 341 2.03 -27.88 -15.46
C CYS A 341 3.55 -27.99 -15.67
N SER A 342 3.95 -28.16 -16.93
CA SER A 342 5.35 -28.10 -17.37
C SER A 342 5.51 -26.99 -18.41
N HIS A 343 6.14 -25.88 -18.01
CA HIS A 343 6.38 -24.73 -18.88
C HIS A 343 7.64 -23.96 -18.41
N PRO A 344 8.48 -23.41 -19.30
CA PRO A 344 9.71 -22.69 -18.90
C PRO A 344 9.45 -21.51 -17.95
N ASN A 345 8.34 -20.80 -18.16
CA ASN A 345 7.92 -19.66 -17.33
C ASN A 345 7.07 -20.07 -16.11
N PHE A 346 6.92 -21.36 -15.85
CA PHE A 346 6.26 -21.89 -14.66
C PHE A 346 7.30 -22.52 -13.73
N SER A 347 7.33 -22.07 -12.48
CA SER A 347 8.27 -22.56 -11.47
C SER A 347 7.52 -22.99 -10.21
N GLN A 348 7.99 -24.05 -9.56
CA GLN A 348 7.45 -24.50 -8.28
C GLN A 348 8.58 -24.72 -7.29
N VAL A 349 8.45 -24.16 -6.09
CA VAL A 349 9.40 -24.37 -4.99
C VAL A 349 8.72 -25.21 -3.92
N ARG A 350 9.32 -26.34 -3.58
CA ARG A 350 8.85 -27.23 -2.51
C ARG A 350 9.56 -26.90 -1.21
N SER A 351 8.81 -26.76 -0.12
CA SER A 351 9.37 -26.55 1.21
C SER A 351 8.60 -27.32 2.27
N LYS A 352 9.33 -28.01 3.15
CA LYS A 352 8.79 -28.68 4.33
C LYS A 352 8.66 -27.76 5.55
N LEU A 353 9.33 -26.60 5.51
CA LEU A 353 9.31 -25.61 6.59
C LEU A 353 8.15 -24.62 6.45
N LEU A 354 7.66 -24.43 5.22
CA LEU A 354 6.58 -23.51 4.93
C LEU A 354 5.22 -24.19 5.15
N GLN A 355 4.29 -23.40 5.65
CA GLN A 355 2.92 -23.74 6.00
C GLN A 355 2.02 -22.60 5.50
N HIS A 356 0.71 -22.84 5.53
CA HIS A 356 -0.29 -21.89 5.01
C HIS A 356 -0.18 -20.47 5.57
N SER A 357 0.28 -20.32 6.82
CA SER A 357 0.28 -19.06 7.57
C SER A 357 1.66 -18.43 7.74
N ASN A 358 2.76 -19.18 7.57
CA ASN A 358 4.13 -18.67 7.75
C ASN A 358 4.83 -18.31 6.43
N ILE A 359 4.16 -18.48 5.29
CA ILE A 359 4.71 -18.21 3.96
C ILE A 359 5.01 -16.72 3.70
N PHE A 360 4.57 -15.83 4.59
CA PHE A 360 4.74 -14.37 4.49
C PHE A 360 5.92 -13.81 5.30
N LYS A 361 6.86 -14.67 5.73
CA LYS A 361 8.03 -14.27 6.51
C LYS A 361 9.08 -13.58 5.62
N ASP A 362 9.92 -12.75 6.23
CA ASP A 362 10.96 -11.95 5.56
C ASP A 362 11.87 -12.77 4.65
N ASP A 363 12.28 -13.95 5.10
CA ASP A 363 13.16 -14.84 4.36
C ASP A 363 12.51 -15.32 3.07
N VAL A 364 11.20 -15.59 3.08
CA VAL A 364 10.44 -15.93 1.87
C VAL A 364 10.29 -14.71 0.97
N ILE A 365 9.86 -13.57 1.51
CA ILE A 365 9.63 -12.36 0.71
C ILE A 365 10.93 -11.89 0.04
N ARG A 366 12.03 -11.83 0.80
CA ARG A 366 13.34 -11.35 0.34
C ARG A 366 14.12 -12.38 -0.45
N GLY A 367 14.05 -13.66 -0.06
CA GLY A 367 14.82 -14.73 -0.66
C GLY A 367 14.17 -15.37 -1.88
N LEU A 368 12.84 -15.30 -1.98
CA LEU A 368 12.08 -15.96 -3.04
C LEU A 368 11.25 -14.99 -3.89
N TRP A 369 10.39 -14.18 -3.28
CA TRP A 369 9.44 -13.36 -4.05
C TRP A 369 10.09 -12.18 -4.74
N LEU A 370 10.91 -11.39 -4.03
CA LEU A 370 11.60 -10.24 -4.60
C LEU A 370 12.51 -10.62 -5.78
N PRO A 371 13.37 -11.66 -5.68
CA PRO A 371 14.15 -12.13 -6.82
C PRO A 371 13.28 -12.57 -8.00
N PHE A 372 12.16 -13.25 -7.74
CA PHE A 372 11.24 -13.69 -8.79
C PHE A 372 10.61 -12.50 -9.53
N LEU A 373 10.15 -11.48 -8.79
CA LEU A 373 9.58 -10.24 -9.32
C LEU A 373 10.61 -9.43 -10.11
N ASP A 374 11.83 -9.28 -9.59
CA ASP A 374 12.88 -8.48 -10.25
C ASP A 374 13.34 -9.09 -11.59
N LEU A 375 13.26 -10.42 -11.73
CA LEU A 375 13.57 -11.13 -12.97
C LEU A 375 12.48 -10.96 -14.06
N ALA A 376 11.28 -10.51 -13.72
CA ALA A 376 10.17 -10.37 -14.68
C ALA A 376 10.21 -9.07 -15.51
N LYS A 377 11.16 -8.17 -15.22
CA LYS A 377 11.23 -6.86 -15.88
C LYS A 377 11.48 -6.99 -17.38
N GLY A 378 10.49 -6.59 -18.18
CA GLY A 378 10.62 -6.43 -19.63
C GLY A 378 10.42 -7.71 -20.46
N SER A 379 9.78 -8.74 -19.89
CA SER A 379 9.40 -9.97 -20.60
C SER A 379 7.97 -9.99 -21.12
#